data_AF-A0A4S0RU17-F1
#
_entry.id   AF-A0A4S0RU17-F1
#
_cell.length_a   1.000
_cell.length_b   1.000
_cell.length_c   1.000
_cell.angle_alpha   90.00
_cell.angle_beta   90.00
_cell.angle_gamma   90.00
#
_symmetry.space_group_name_H-M   'P 1'
#
loop_
_entity.id
_entity.type
_entity.pdbx_description
1 polymer ?
#
loop_
_entity_poly.entity_id
_entity_poly.type
_entity_poly.pdbx_seq_one_letter_code
_entity_poly.pdbx_strand_id
1 'polypeptide(L)'
;MILRAKPFSRHYATLAGAASTAPMAAVPAWLRRAVPDAQSLAGKGVDDVALAAGAAIGALDAVVRQQERWAGAWRQRLALSAAAATAKQAGRVEDESALRDALLLARPGDFWSVGPAGLLLLAWRRLAARPAEELLTEKNLAAVLEEFGYAPDDEVVSDLADDLRQLAAGTDMVATLTGTFMAAERHGFARAVGAWLADGLLAQRLGWVHAVPLLGAEAALGISARPRRSAAISPVTGIETDLERARSLLAVQARAALRAIDLSAELKRRADRLLAVAPKLRAKAADAVVDKLLADDAIIASEKVAGMSDRGLRRLFDRLVELGAVRELSGRPTFRIYGL
;
A
#
# COMPACT_ATOMS: atom_id res chain seq x y z
N MET A 1 -31.43 23.11 40.09
CA MET A 1 -32.01 22.42 38.90
C MET A 1 -30.97 22.48 37.78
N ILE A 2 -30.19 21.42 37.62
CA ILE A 2 -29.17 21.32 36.56
C ILE A 2 -29.72 20.37 35.51
N LEU A 3 -30.06 20.92 34.34
CA LEU A 3 -30.58 20.17 33.19
C LEU A 3 -29.44 19.36 32.56
N ARG A 4 -29.46 18.03 32.74
CA ARG A 4 -28.59 17.10 32.01
C ARG A 4 -29.17 16.88 30.60
N ALA A 5 -28.38 17.22 29.58
CA ALA A 5 -28.66 16.87 28.20
C ALA A 5 -28.51 15.34 28.00
N LYS A 6 -29.54 14.72 27.43
CA LYS A 6 -29.53 13.31 27.00
C LYS A 6 -28.71 13.20 25.70
N PRO A 7 -27.79 12.23 25.54
CA PRO A 7 -27.19 11.96 24.25
C PRO A 7 -28.18 11.19 23.36
N PHE A 8 -28.33 11.68 22.13
CA PHE A 8 -29.13 11.07 21.08
C PHE A 8 -28.56 9.69 20.69
N SER A 9 -29.34 8.63 20.92
CA SER A 9 -29.06 7.29 20.41
C SER A 9 -29.34 7.27 18.91
N ARG A 10 -28.29 7.32 18.08
CA ARG A 10 -28.38 7.01 16.64
C ARG A 10 -28.43 5.50 16.49
N HIS A 11 -29.65 4.96 16.41
CA HIS A 11 -29.86 3.60 15.93
C HIS A 11 -29.41 3.52 14.47
N TYR A 12 -28.26 2.88 14.23
CA TYR A 12 -27.91 2.37 12.90
C TYR A 12 -28.88 1.24 12.58
N ALA A 13 -29.89 1.54 11.77
CA ALA A 13 -30.70 0.51 11.14
C ALA A 13 -29.82 -0.27 10.16
N THR A 14 -29.62 -1.56 10.44
CA THR A 14 -28.95 -2.49 9.53
C THR A 14 -29.87 -2.74 8.35
N LEU A 15 -29.66 -2.02 7.24
CA LEU A 15 -30.25 -2.39 5.95
C LEU A 15 -29.52 -3.64 5.46
N ALA A 16 -30.22 -4.77 5.45
CA ALA A 16 -29.80 -5.99 4.78
C ALA A 16 -29.70 -5.70 3.27
N GLY A 17 -28.52 -5.31 2.81
CA GLY A 17 -28.22 -5.12 1.40
C GLY A 17 -28.04 -6.47 0.73
N ALA A 18 -28.92 -6.78 -0.23
CA ALA A 18 -28.69 -7.84 -1.20
C ALA A 18 -27.31 -7.65 -1.85
N ALA A 19 -26.57 -8.75 -2.03
CA ALA A 19 -25.27 -8.74 -2.69
C ALA A 19 -25.46 -8.28 -4.15
N SER A 20 -25.30 -6.98 -4.40
CA SER A 20 -25.11 -6.46 -5.75
C SER A 20 -23.73 -6.89 -6.20
N THR A 21 -23.63 -8.05 -6.84
CA THR A 21 -22.45 -8.40 -7.63
C THR A 21 -22.46 -7.54 -8.88
N ALA A 22 -22.16 -6.24 -8.73
CA ALA A 22 -21.74 -5.44 -9.85
C ALA A 22 -20.48 -6.13 -10.42
N PRO A 23 -20.44 -6.44 -11.73
CA PRO A 23 -19.22 -6.98 -12.32
C PRO A 23 -18.11 -5.96 -12.06
N MET A 24 -16.98 -6.42 -11.51
CA MET A 24 -15.81 -5.58 -11.38
C MET A 24 -15.56 -4.88 -12.71
N ALA A 25 -15.37 -3.56 -12.68
CA ALA A 25 -15.04 -2.79 -13.87
C ALA A 25 -13.79 -3.40 -14.50
N ALA A 26 -14.00 -4.21 -15.54
CA ALA A 26 -12.91 -4.87 -16.23
C ALA A 26 -12.08 -3.79 -16.89
N VAL A 27 -10.79 -3.71 -16.53
CA VAL A 27 -9.85 -2.79 -17.17
C VAL A 27 -9.95 -2.99 -18.69
N PRO A 28 -10.30 -1.96 -19.47
CA PRO A 28 -10.46 -2.09 -20.91
C PRO A 28 -9.20 -2.65 -21.57
N ALA A 29 -9.36 -3.53 -22.56
CA ALA A 29 -8.23 -4.17 -23.24
C ALA A 29 -7.28 -3.16 -23.91
N TRP A 30 -7.82 -2.03 -24.40
CA TRP A 30 -7.01 -0.95 -24.98
C TRP A 30 -6.05 -0.35 -23.95
N LEU A 31 -6.50 -0.17 -22.71
CA LEU A 31 -5.71 0.45 -21.64
C LEU A 31 -4.53 -0.45 -21.27
N ARG A 32 -4.75 -1.76 -21.18
CA ARG A 32 -3.66 -2.72 -20.96
C ARG A 32 -2.59 -2.72 -22.06
N ARG A 33 -2.98 -2.42 -23.31
CA ARG A 33 -2.05 -2.29 -24.44
C ARG A 33 -1.40 -0.91 -24.51
N ALA A 34 -2.07 0.12 -24.00
CA ALA A 34 -1.60 1.50 -24.05
C ALA A 34 -0.51 1.78 -23.00
N VAL A 35 -0.54 1.08 -21.86
CA VAL A 35 0.50 1.22 -20.83
C VAL A 35 1.82 0.65 -21.35
N PRO A 36 2.85 1.48 -21.56
CA PRO A 36 4.11 1.03 -22.16
C PRO A 36 4.91 0.16 -21.17
N ASP A 37 5.62 -0.82 -21.71
CA ASP A 37 6.73 -1.50 -21.05
C ASP A 37 8.04 -0.70 -21.23
N ALA A 38 9.15 -1.19 -20.67
CA ALA A 38 10.43 -0.51 -20.76
C ALA A 38 10.93 -0.32 -22.22
N GLN A 39 10.52 -1.19 -23.15
CA GLN A 39 10.98 -1.17 -24.54
C GLN A 39 10.14 -0.23 -25.41
N SER A 40 8.82 -0.22 -25.20
CA SER A 40 7.86 0.62 -25.94
C SER A 40 7.81 2.07 -25.45
N LEU A 41 8.35 2.37 -24.26
CA LEU A 41 8.36 3.72 -23.69
C LEU A 41 9.17 4.73 -24.52
N ALA A 42 10.29 4.30 -25.13
CA ALA A 42 11.20 5.20 -25.85
C ALA A 42 10.52 5.92 -27.03
N GLY A 43 9.53 5.29 -27.66
CA GLY A 43 8.78 5.86 -28.79
C GLY A 43 7.50 6.61 -28.40
N LYS A 44 7.21 6.81 -27.11
CA LYS A 44 5.98 7.45 -26.62
C LYS A 44 6.22 8.88 -26.15
N GLY A 45 5.34 9.79 -26.55
CA GLY A 45 5.27 11.14 -25.99
C GLY A 45 4.75 11.13 -24.56
N VAL A 46 5.07 12.15 -23.76
CA VAL A 46 4.65 12.23 -22.36
C VAL A 46 3.14 12.26 -22.25
N ASP A 47 2.47 12.99 -23.15
CA ASP A 47 1.02 13.15 -23.14
C ASP A 47 0.28 11.82 -23.31
N ASP A 48 0.79 10.94 -24.19
CA ASP A 48 0.23 9.59 -24.39
C ASP A 48 0.36 8.74 -23.11
N VAL A 49 1.52 8.81 -22.45
CA VAL A 49 1.78 8.05 -21.22
C VAL A 49 0.98 8.63 -20.05
N ALA A 50 0.85 9.96 -19.98
CA ALA A 50 0.04 10.65 -18.99
C ALA A 50 -1.45 10.30 -19.15
N LEU A 51 -1.95 10.24 -20.39
CA LEU A 51 -3.32 9.81 -20.68
C LEU A 51 -3.56 8.36 -20.23
N ALA A 52 -2.64 7.45 -20.54
CA ALA A 52 -2.74 6.06 -20.11
C ALA A 52 -2.64 5.92 -18.57
N ALA A 53 -1.75 6.67 -17.93
CA ALA A 53 -1.62 6.69 -16.47
C ALA A 53 -2.88 7.25 -15.80
N GLY A 54 -3.43 8.36 -16.29
CA GLY A 54 -4.68 8.93 -15.81
C GLY A 54 -5.86 7.96 -15.95
N ALA A 55 -5.96 7.27 -17.09
CA ALA A 55 -6.99 6.24 -17.29
C ALA A 55 -6.83 5.04 -16.34
N ALA A 56 -5.58 4.60 -16.08
CA ALA A 56 -5.30 3.52 -15.13
C ALA A 56 -5.61 3.92 -13.68
N ILE A 57 -5.27 5.15 -13.28
CA ILE A 57 -5.61 5.71 -11.98
C ILE A 57 -7.12 5.90 -11.84
N GLY A 58 -7.83 6.35 -12.88
CA GLY A 58 -9.30 6.44 -12.87
C GLY A 58 -9.98 5.07 -12.71
N ALA A 59 -9.45 4.03 -13.37
CA ALA A 59 -9.94 2.67 -13.17
C ALA A 59 -9.66 2.15 -11.74
N LEU A 60 -8.49 2.48 -11.18
CA LEU A 60 -8.14 2.14 -9.80
C LEU A 60 -9.01 2.90 -8.78
N ASP A 61 -9.30 4.17 -9.02
CA ASP A 61 -10.16 5.01 -8.18
C ASP A 61 -11.56 4.38 -8.01
N ALA A 62 -12.13 3.86 -9.12
CA ALA A 62 -13.40 3.13 -9.07
C ALA A 62 -13.35 1.86 -8.19
N VAL A 63 -12.20 1.20 -8.08
CA VAL A 63 -11.99 0.05 -7.18
C VAL A 63 -11.85 0.52 -5.73
N VAL A 64 -11.03 1.55 -5.47
CA VAL A 64 -10.81 2.07 -4.11
C VAL A 64 -12.10 2.59 -3.49
N ARG A 65 -12.95 3.25 -4.29
CA ARG A 65 -14.23 3.81 -3.82
C ARG A 65 -15.27 2.76 -3.44
N GLN A 66 -15.12 1.50 -3.86
CA GLN A 66 -16.04 0.43 -3.45
C GLN A 66 -15.95 0.12 -1.94
N GLN A 67 -14.82 0.44 -1.30
CA GLN A 67 -14.61 0.26 0.15
C GLN A 67 -14.99 -1.15 0.63
N GLU A 68 -14.61 -2.15 -0.16
CA GLU A 68 -14.88 -3.55 0.11
C GLU A 68 -14.27 -4.00 1.44
N ARG A 69 -14.91 -4.95 2.12
CA ARG A 69 -14.46 -5.44 3.45
C ARG A 69 -13.03 -5.98 3.42
N TRP A 70 -12.59 -6.54 2.29
CA TRP A 70 -11.24 -7.09 2.06
C TRP A 70 -10.21 -6.04 1.60
N ALA A 71 -10.59 -4.77 1.46
CA ALA A 71 -9.70 -3.72 0.95
C ALA A 71 -8.48 -3.50 1.86
N GLY A 72 -8.59 -3.79 3.16
CA GLY A 72 -7.46 -3.78 4.09
C GLY A 72 -6.39 -4.80 3.69
N ALA A 73 -6.76 -6.07 3.56
CA ALA A 73 -5.85 -7.14 3.15
C ALA A 73 -5.20 -6.85 1.79
N TRP A 74 -5.96 -6.29 0.84
CA TRP A 74 -5.43 -5.85 -0.45
C TRP A 74 -4.33 -4.79 -0.33
N ARG A 75 -4.57 -3.71 0.44
CA ARG A 75 -3.54 -2.67 0.67
C ARG A 75 -2.34 -3.21 1.44
N GLN A 76 -2.55 -4.10 2.41
CA GLN A 76 -1.45 -4.70 3.18
C GLN A 76 -0.59 -5.66 2.33
N ARG A 77 -1.18 -6.37 1.36
CA ARG A 77 -0.44 -7.19 0.39
C ARG A 77 0.41 -6.32 -0.54
N LEU A 78 -0.12 -5.19 -0.99
CA LEU A 78 0.65 -4.22 -1.78
C LEU A 78 1.79 -3.59 -0.96
N ALA A 79 1.54 -3.26 0.30
CA ALA A 79 2.58 -2.77 1.23
C ALA A 79 3.70 -3.80 1.41
N LEU A 80 3.36 -5.09 1.52
CA LEU A 80 4.34 -6.15 1.64
C LEU A 80 5.23 -6.29 0.40
N SER A 81 4.64 -6.26 -0.80
CA SER A 81 5.41 -6.29 -2.06
C SER A 81 6.30 -5.04 -2.20
N ALA A 82 5.82 -3.87 -1.80
CA ALA A 82 6.61 -2.64 -1.77
C ALA A 82 7.78 -2.72 -0.79
N ALA A 83 7.56 -3.30 0.39
CA ALA A 83 8.60 -3.52 1.39
C ALA A 83 9.67 -4.49 0.91
N ALA A 84 9.29 -5.61 0.27
CA ALA A 84 10.25 -6.57 -0.30
C ALA A 84 11.12 -5.94 -1.40
N ALA A 85 10.51 -5.13 -2.28
CA ALA A 85 11.25 -4.40 -3.30
C ALA A 85 12.21 -3.36 -2.67
N THR A 86 11.76 -2.63 -1.65
CA THR A 86 12.58 -1.66 -0.91
C THR A 86 13.75 -2.34 -0.20
N ALA A 87 13.51 -3.48 0.46
CA ALA A 87 14.54 -4.28 1.12
C ALA A 87 15.61 -4.70 0.11
N LYS A 88 15.20 -5.25 -1.05
CA LYS A 88 16.10 -5.63 -2.14
C LYS A 88 16.93 -4.44 -2.66
N GLN A 89 16.31 -3.28 -2.84
CA GLN A 89 17.00 -2.05 -3.27
C GLN A 89 18.03 -1.57 -2.23
N ALA A 90 17.76 -1.81 -0.94
CA ALA A 90 18.69 -1.54 0.15
C ALA A 90 19.76 -2.64 0.33
N GLY A 91 19.88 -3.59 -0.61
CA GLY A 91 20.87 -4.68 -0.57
C GLY A 91 20.53 -5.79 0.42
N ARG A 92 19.28 -5.88 0.87
CA ARG A 92 18.80 -6.91 1.80
C ARG A 92 18.24 -8.13 1.05
N VAL A 93 18.19 -9.27 1.73
CA VAL A 93 17.82 -10.57 1.14
C VAL A 93 16.41 -11.03 1.50
N GLU A 94 15.79 -10.35 2.46
CA GLU A 94 14.47 -10.64 2.98
C GLU A 94 13.40 -10.46 1.90
N ASP A 95 12.74 -11.57 1.55
CA ASP A 95 11.60 -11.61 0.66
C ASP A 95 10.29 -11.36 1.43
N GLU A 96 9.14 -11.43 0.73
CA GLU A 96 7.83 -11.25 1.38
C GLU A 96 7.58 -12.23 2.53
N SER A 97 8.10 -13.46 2.44
CA SER A 97 7.90 -14.48 3.47
C SER A 97 8.70 -14.15 4.72
N ALA A 98 9.98 -13.79 4.54
CA ALA A 98 10.85 -13.34 5.62
C ALA A 98 10.32 -12.05 6.28
N LEU A 99 9.76 -11.13 5.50
CA LEU A 99 9.15 -9.90 6.04
C LEU A 99 7.86 -10.19 6.83
N ARG A 100 7.02 -11.13 6.38
CA ARG A 100 5.86 -11.59 7.18
C ARG A 100 6.31 -12.17 8.51
N ASP A 101 7.35 -13.00 8.50
CA ASP A 101 7.92 -13.58 9.71
C ASP A 101 8.48 -12.52 10.65
N ALA A 102 9.26 -11.59 10.14
CA ALA A 102 9.84 -10.49 10.90
C ALA A 102 8.77 -9.68 11.64
N LEU A 103 7.63 -9.43 10.99
CA LEU A 103 6.52 -8.69 11.59
C LEU A 103 5.69 -9.54 12.56
N LEU A 104 5.28 -10.74 12.17
CA LEU A 104 4.32 -11.56 12.92
C LEU A 104 4.95 -12.32 14.09
N LEU A 105 6.27 -12.52 14.07
CA LEU A 105 7.03 -13.16 15.15
C LEU A 105 7.75 -12.16 16.05
N ALA A 106 7.63 -10.86 15.76
CA ALA A 106 8.18 -9.80 16.59
C ALA A 106 7.61 -9.85 18.01
N ARG A 107 8.42 -9.39 18.97
CA ARG A 107 8.00 -9.32 20.37
C ARG A 107 7.00 -8.18 20.52
N PRO A 108 5.80 -8.43 21.09
CA PRO A 108 4.83 -7.37 21.31
C PRO A 108 5.41 -6.24 22.16
N GLY A 109 5.28 -4.99 21.68
CA GLY A 109 5.75 -3.80 22.38
C GLY A 109 7.23 -3.44 22.19
N ASP A 110 7.99 -4.24 21.44
CA ASP A 110 9.38 -3.94 21.10
C ASP A 110 9.49 -3.58 19.61
N PHE A 111 9.47 -2.27 19.32
CA PHE A 111 9.53 -1.74 17.94
C PHE A 111 10.76 -2.23 17.17
N TRP A 112 11.90 -2.39 17.84
CA TRP A 112 13.15 -2.82 17.20
C TRP A 112 13.21 -4.33 16.96
N SER A 113 12.26 -5.10 17.51
CA SER A 113 12.26 -6.56 17.37
C SER A 113 11.93 -7.08 15.97
N VAL A 114 11.37 -6.25 15.08
CA VAL A 114 11.15 -6.60 13.67
C VAL A 114 12.43 -6.53 12.82
N GLY A 115 13.50 -5.93 13.34
CA GLY A 115 14.77 -5.73 12.64
C GLY A 115 14.69 -4.74 11.45
N PRO A 116 15.83 -4.42 10.81
CA PRO A 116 15.89 -3.35 9.81
C PRO A 116 15.01 -3.58 8.57
N ALA A 117 14.88 -4.81 8.08
CA ALA A 117 13.98 -5.12 6.97
C ALA A 117 12.49 -5.02 7.39
N GLY A 118 12.18 -5.42 8.62
CA GLY A 118 10.85 -5.27 9.19
C GLY A 118 10.43 -3.82 9.40
N LEU A 119 11.36 -2.90 9.70
CA LEU A 119 11.08 -1.46 9.75
C LEU A 119 10.62 -0.92 8.39
N LEU A 120 11.23 -1.37 7.28
CA LEU A 120 10.76 -1.02 5.94
C LEU A 120 9.32 -1.51 5.71
N LEU A 121 8.98 -2.70 6.21
CA LEU A 121 7.59 -3.18 6.17
C LEU A 121 6.66 -2.30 7.00
N LEU A 122 7.06 -1.85 8.19
CA LEU A 122 6.26 -0.93 9.00
C LEU A 122 5.97 0.38 8.26
N ALA A 123 6.95 0.96 7.57
CA ALA A 123 6.78 2.16 6.75
C ALA A 123 5.68 2.00 5.69
N TRP A 124 5.71 0.89 4.93
CA TRP A 124 4.70 0.63 3.89
C TRP A 124 3.34 0.25 4.48
N ARG A 125 3.30 -0.45 5.62
CA ARG A 125 2.04 -0.74 6.33
C ARG A 125 1.40 0.53 6.89
N ARG A 126 2.20 1.49 7.36
CA ARG A 126 1.74 2.80 7.83
C ARG A 126 1.01 3.55 6.71
N LEU A 127 1.54 3.52 5.49
CA LEU A 127 0.88 4.08 4.29
C LEU A 127 -0.51 3.47 4.07
N ALA A 128 -0.59 2.14 4.13
CA ALA A 128 -1.81 1.37 3.86
C ALA A 128 -2.88 1.43 4.96
N ALA A 129 -2.46 1.69 6.21
CA ALA A 129 -3.31 1.60 7.41
C ALA A 129 -3.77 2.94 7.96
N ARG A 130 -3.00 4.03 7.78
CA ARG A 130 -3.39 5.34 8.30
C ARG A 130 -4.36 6.07 7.37
N PRO A 131 -5.26 6.90 7.92
CA PRO A 131 -6.07 7.82 7.12
C PRO A 131 -5.18 8.72 6.25
N ALA A 132 -5.57 8.94 4.99
CA ALA A 132 -4.74 9.67 4.03
C ALA A 132 -4.43 11.11 4.49
N GLU A 133 -5.37 11.75 5.17
CA GLU A 133 -5.21 13.10 5.75
C GLU A 133 -4.11 13.19 6.80
N GLU A 134 -3.78 12.10 7.49
CA GLU A 134 -2.74 12.09 8.51
C GLU A 134 -1.34 11.82 7.93
N LEU A 135 -1.24 11.22 6.73
CA LEU A 135 0.03 10.65 6.21
C LEU A 135 1.15 11.67 6.10
N LEU A 136 0.84 12.86 5.56
CA LEU A 136 1.85 13.89 5.24
C LEU A 136 1.99 14.95 6.35
N THR A 137 1.63 14.60 7.58
CA THR A 137 1.91 15.42 8.76
C THR A 137 3.38 15.25 9.18
N GLU A 138 4.01 16.31 9.69
CA GLU A 138 5.41 16.27 10.16
C GLU A 138 5.68 15.09 11.10
N LYS A 139 4.77 14.82 12.04
CA LYS A 139 4.87 13.67 12.95
C LYS A 139 4.96 12.32 12.23
N ASN A 140 4.16 12.12 11.19
CA ASN A 140 4.18 10.87 10.43
C ASN A 140 5.36 10.81 9.46
N LEU A 141 5.78 11.94 8.89
CA LEU A 141 6.97 12.04 8.07
C LEU A 141 8.23 11.69 8.88
N ALA A 142 8.38 12.24 10.09
CA ALA A 142 9.47 11.89 10.98
C ALA A 142 9.49 10.38 11.29
N ALA A 143 8.34 9.82 11.67
CA ALA A 143 8.24 8.39 11.98
C ALA A 143 8.54 7.48 10.79
N VAL A 144 8.07 7.82 9.59
CA VAL A 144 8.33 6.99 8.40
C VAL A 144 9.78 7.09 7.94
N LEU A 145 10.39 8.27 8.07
CA LEU A 145 11.80 8.47 7.75
C LEU A 145 12.70 7.65 8.70
N GLU A 146 12.37 7.58 9.99
CA GLU A 146 13.03 6.68 10.95
C GLU A 146 12.87 5.21 10.55
N GLU A 147 11.67 4.79 10.15
CA GLU A 147 11.40 3.42 9.65
C GLU A 147 12.18 3.09 8.36
N PHE A 148 12.46 4.08 7.51
CA PHE A 148 13.34 3.94 6.35
C PHE A 148 14.84 3.98 6.70
N GLY A 149 15.19 4.23 7.97
CA GLY A 149 16.57 4.26 8.47
C GLY A 149 17.24 5.63 8.38
N TYR A 150 16.46 6.70 8.23
CA TYR A 150 16.95 8.08 8.31
C TYR A 150 16.78 8.64 9.72
N ALA A 151 17.60 9.63 10.07
CA ALA A 151 17.44 10.41 11.30
C ALA A 151 17.37 11.89 10.92
N PRO A 152 16.26 12.34 10.31
CA PRO A 152 16.10 13.74 9.92
C PRO A 152 15.94 14.61 11.16
N ASP A 153 16.46 15.82 11.11
CA ASP A 153 16.12 16.85 12.09
C ASP A 153 14.73 17.45 11.80
N ASP A 154 14.22 18.23 12.74
CA ASP A 154 12.90 18.85 12.63
C ASP A 154 12.81 19.85 11.45
N GLU A 155 13.93 20.46 11.05
CA GLU A 155 14.00 21.40 9.93
C GLU A 155 13.79 20.66 8.59
N VAL A 156 14.50 19.55 8.37
CA VAL A 156 14.32 18.71 7.18
C VAL A 156 12.90 18.16 7.08
N VAL A 157 12.29 17.76 8.21
CA VAL A 157 10.90 17.28 8.23
C VAL A 157 9.92 18.40 7.90
N SER A 158 10.12 19.60 8.46
CA SER A 158 9.30 20.78 8.19
C SER A 158 9.39 21.20 6.72
N ASP A 159 10.61 21.28 6.17
CA ASP A 159 10.87 21.64 4.77
C ASP A 159 10.24 20.64 3.81
N LEU A 160 10.36 19.33 4.10
CA LEU A 160 9.70 18.30 3.31
C LEU A 160 8.17 18.45 3.38
N ALA A 161 7.61 18.74 4.55
CA ALA A 161 6.18 18.97 4.70
C ALA A 161 5.71 20.22 3.91
N ASP A 162 6.51 21.28 3.89
CA ASP A 162 6.28 22.49 3.09
C ASP A 162 6.29 22.19 1.59
N ASP A 163 7.31 21.47 1.11
CA ASP A 163 7.41 21.01 -0.28
C ASP A 163 6.17 20.22 -0.70
N LEU A 164 5.72 19.29 0.14
CA LEU A 164 4.52 18.47 -0.12
C LEU A 164 3.23 19.30 -0.11
N ARG A 165 3.13 20.30 0.78
CA ARG A 165 1.97 21.22 0.81
C ARG A 165 1.91 22.07 -0.46
N GLN A 166 3.05 22.54 -0.97
CA GLN A 166 3.11 23.27 -2.24
C GLN A 166 2.70 22.37 -3.41
N LEU A 167 3.21 21.13 -3.45
CA LEU A 167 2.83 20.14 -4.47
C LEU A 167 1.35 19.76 -4.41
N ALA A 168 0.77 19.69 -3.21
CA ALA A 168 -0.65 19.41 -3.00
C ALA A 168 -1.56 20.54 -3.49
N ALA A 169 -1.11 21.80 -3.37
CA ALA A 169 -1.82 22.98 -3.84
C ALA A 169 -1.79 23.15 -5.37
N GLY A 170 -0.79 22.56 -6.04
CA GLY A 170 -0.71 22.53 -7.49
C GLY A 170 -1.78 21.65 -8.15
N THR A 171 -2.18 21.98 -9.39
CA THR A 171 -3.21 21.25 -10.13
C THR A 171 -2.65 20.15 -11.04
N ASP A 172 -1.37 20.23 -11.42
CA ASP A 172 -0.71 19.31 -12.34
C ASP A 172 -0.27 18.01 -11.64
N MET A 173 -0.96 16.90 -11.95
CA MET A 173 -0.67 15.58 -11.40
C MET A 173 0.69 15.01 -11.83
N VAL A 174 1.18 15.37 -13.02
CA VAL A 174 2.50 14.94 -13.50
C VAL A 174 3.58 15.65 -12.69
N ALA A 175 3.44 16.97 -12.51
CA ALA A 175 4.33 17.75 -11.66
C ALA A 175 4.27 17.32 -10.19
N THR A 176 3.09 16.95 -9.68
CA THR A 176 2.96 16.36 -8.34
C THR A 176 3.76 15.05 -8.24
N LEU A 177 3.61 14.15 -9.21
CA LEU A 177 4.32 12.86 -9.21
C LEU A 177 5.83 13.03 -9.33
N THR A 178 6.33 13.87 -10.23
CA THR A 178 7.78 14.11 -10.34
C THR A 178 8.32 14.87 -9.13
N GLY A 179 7.55 15.84 -8.64
CA GLY A 179 7.89 16.69 -7.51
C GLY A 179 8.11 15.95 -6.20
N THR A 180 7.34 14.91 -5.89
CA THR A 180 7.57 14.12 -4.66
C THR A 180 8.89 13.35 -4.69
N PHE A 181 9.30 12.84 -5.85
CA PHE A 181 10.63 12.23 -6.02
C PHE A 181 11.74 13.27 -5.94
N MET A 182 11.54 14.46 -6.54
CA MET A 182 12.52 15.54 -6.46
C MET A 182 12.67 16.08 -5.03
N ALA A 183 11.58 16.22 -4.27
CA ALA A 183 11.61 16.62 -2.87
C ALA A 183 12.38 15.59 -2.03
N ALA A 184 12.09 14.30 -2.20
CA ALA A 184 12.84 13.23 -1.53
C ALA A 184 14.35 13.27 -1.88
N GLU A 185 14.69 13.40 -3.17
CA GLU A 185 16.08 13.47 -3.65
C GLU A 185 16.83 14.70 -3.12
N ARG A 186 16.17 15.87 -3.02
CA ARG A 186 16.74 17.12 -2.49
C ARG A 186 17.21 16.95 -1.04
N HIS A 187 16.44 16.22 -0.25
CA HIS A 187 16.74 15.93 1.15
C HIS A 187 17.62 14.66 1.33
N GLY A 188 18.13 14.09 0.24
CA GLY A 188 19.03 12.94 0.28
C GLY A 188 18.35 11.59 0.55
N PHE A 189 17.02 11.54 0.46
CA PHE A 189 16.25 10.32 0.67
C PHE A 189 16.22 9.44 -0.57
N ALA A 190 16.12 8.13 -0.36
CA ALA A 190 16.06 7.14 -1.42
C ALA A 190 14.72 7.19 -2.16
N ARG A 191 14.69 6.62 -3.37
CA ARG A 191 13.49 6.57 -4.21
C ARG A 191 12.28 5.91 -3.56
N ALA A 192 12.49 5.00 -2.62
CA ALA A 192 11.40 4.39 -1.85
C ALA A 192 10.60 5.43 -1.03
N VAL A 193 11.28 6.46 -0.49
CA VAL A 193 10.63 7.59 0.18
C VAL A 193 9.83 8.40 -0.84
N GLY A 194 10.41 8.72 -2.00
CA GLY A 194 9.69 9.42 -3.08
C GLY A 194 8.43 8.68 -3.54
N ALA A 195 8.51 7.35 -3.66
CA ALA A 195 7.36 6.50 -3.98
C ALA A 195 6.30 6.51 -2.87
N TRP A 196 6.71 6.42 -1.60
CA TRP A 196 5.81 6.49 -0.45
C TRP A 196 5.07 7.83 -0.39
N LEU A 197 5.79 8.94 -0.61
CA LEU A 197 5.24 10.29 -0.64
C LEU A 197 4.28 10.48 -1.83
N ALA A 198 4.64 9.98 -3.01
CA ALA A 198 3.80 10.02 -4.20
C ALA A 198 2.46 9.29 -3.98
N ASP A 199 2.49 8.08 -3.41
CA ASP A 199 1.29 7.30 -3.14
C ASP A 199 0.41 7.95 -2.05
N GLY A 200 1.03 8.51 -1.01
CA GLY A 200 0.31 9.25 0.04
C GLY A 200 -0.35 10.53 -0.48
N LEU A 201 0.36 11.31 -1.30
CA LEU A 201 -0.15 12.54 -1.88
C LEU A 201 -1.24 12.27 -2.94
N LEU A 202 -1.08 11.21 -3.74
CA LEU A 202 -2.12 10.74 -4.66
C LEU A 202 -3.42 10.43 -3.91
N ALA A 203 -3.33 9.73 -2.77
CA ALA A 203 -4.49 9.40 -1.96
C ALA A 203 -5.20 10.65 -1.43
N GLN A 204 -4.45 11.66 -0.96
CA GLN A 204 -5.02 12.94 -0.54
C GLN A 204 -5.70 13.67 -1.70
N ARG A 205 -5.07 13.72 -2.88
CA ARG A 205 -5.61 14.43 -4.07
C ARG A 205 -6.88 13.78 -4.61
N LEU A 206 -7.00 12.45 -4.51
CA LEU A 206 -8.19 11.72 -4.94
C LEU A 206 -9.25 11.58 -3.83
N GLY A 207 -8.97 12.06 -2.61
CA GLY A 207 -9.88 11.94 -1.48
C GLY A 207 -10.11 10.50 -1.04
N TRP A 208 -9.09 9.65 -1.15
CA TRP A 208 -9.14 8.27 -0.66
C TRP A 208 -9.03 8.25 0.87
N VAL A 209 -9.78 7.37 1.51
CA VAL A 209 -9.71 7.22 2.98
C VAL A 209 -8.34 6.70 3.42
N HIS A 210 -7.78 5.77 2.66
CA HIS A 210 -6.45 5.18 2.91
C HIS A 210 -5.67 5.14 1.60
N ALA A 211 -4.36 5.32 1.66
CA ALA A 211 -3.50 5.22 0.49
C ALA A 211 -3.35 3.77 0.01
N VAL A 212 -3.14 3.61 -1.30
CA VAL A 212 -2.82 2.31 -1.92
C VAL A 212 -1.33 2.34 -2.26
N PRO A 213 -0.49 1.45 -1.73
CA PRO A 213 0.91 1.35 -2.14
C PRO A 213 0.98 0.88 -3.60
N LEU A 214 1.51 1.71 -4.49
CA LEU A 214 1.62 1.44 -5.93
C LEU A 214 3.08 1.44 -6.37
N LEU A 215 3.80 2.52 -6.06
CA LEU A 215 5.10 2.80 -6.66
C LEU A 215 6.25 2.06 -5.97
N GLY A 216 6.06 1.62 -4.72
CA GLY A 216 7.12 0.98 -3.93
C GLY A 216 7.59 -0.39 -4.45
N ALA A 217 6.73 -1.14 -5.15
CA ALA A 217 7.05 -2.48 -5.65
C ALA A 217 7.88 -2.48 -6.95
N GLU A 218 8.12 -1.31 -7.54
CA GLU A 218 8.66 -1.20 -8.89
C GLU A 218 10.20 -1.18 -8.89
N ALA A 219 10.77 -2.38 -9.07
CA ALA A 219 12.21 -2.62 -9.20
C ALA A 219 12.87 -1.84 -10.37
N ALA A 220 12.08 -1.40 -11.35
CA ALA A 220 12.55 -0.72 -12.56
C ALA A 220 13.08 0.71 -12.31
N LEU A 221 12.77 1.33 -11.16
CA LEU A 221 13.26 2.67 -10.85
C LEU A 221 14.75 2.71 -10.48
N GLY A 222 15.41 1.54 -10.40
CA GLY A 222 16.81 1.38 -10.00
C GLY A 222 17.86 1.31 -11.13
N ILE A 223 17.49 1.47 -12.40
CA ILE A 223 18.46 1.35 -13.52
C ILE A 223 19.01 2.70 -14.02
N SER A 224 18.42 3.85 -13.65
CA SER A 224 18.95 5.14 -14.11
C SER A 224 19.77 5.88 -13.06
N ALA A 225 21.09 5.86 -13.29
CA ALA A 225 22.08 6.85 -12.91
C ALA A 225 22.33 7.09 -11.41
N ARG A 226 23.38 6.44 -10.91
CA ARG A 226 24.34 7.05 -10.00
C ARG A 226 24.56 8.51 -10.45
N PRO A 227 24.30 9.55 -9.63
CA PRO A 227 24.59 10.91 -10.03
C PRO A 227 26.11 10.99 -10.16
N ARG A 228 26.62 10.96 -11.39
CA ARG A 228 27.97 11.47 -11.63
C ARG A 228 27.86 12.95 -11.31
N ARG A 229 28.41 13.35 -10.16
CA ARG A 229 28.83 14.75 -9.97
C ARG A 229 29.69 15.11 -11.17
N SER A 230 29.21 15.97 -12.05
CA SER A 230 30.02 17.03 -12.66
C SER A 230 29.26 17.84 -13.71
N ALA A 231 29.40 19.16 -13.52
CA ALA A 231 29.58 20.20 -14.53
C ALA A 231 28.43 20.54 -15.48
N ALA A 232 27.98 21.80 -15.35
CA ALA A 232 27.24 22.60 -16.33
C ALA A 232 26.01 21.93 -16.97
N ILE A 233 24.87 22.02 -16.29
CA ILE A 233 23.57 21.67 -16.86
C ILE A 233 23.17 22.76 -17.86
N SER A 234 23.13 22.43 -19.15
CA SER A 234 22.46 23.27 -20.15
C SER A 234 20.94 23.15 -19.95
N PRO A 235 20.16 24.25 -19.99
CA PRO A 235 18.72 24.21 -19.72
C PRO A 235 17.97 23.26 -20.66
N VAL A 236 18.45 23.10 -21.91
CA VAL A 236 17.86 22.18 -22.90
C VAL A 236 18.03 20.72 -22.47
N THR A 237 19.21 20.34 -21.97
CA THR A 237 19.47 18.98 -21.49
C THR A 237 18.72 18.65 -20.20
N GLY A 238 18.47 19.64 -19.33
CA GLY A 238 17.68 19.45 -18.11
C GLY A 238 16.21 19.12 -18.41
N ILE A 239 15.59 19.88 -19.33
CA ILE A 239 14.18 19.68 -19.72
C ILE A 239 13.95 18.30 -20.31
N GLU A 240 14.85 17.82 -21.18
CA GLU A 240 14.73 16.50 -21.79
C GLU A 240 14.85 15.37 -20.75
N THR A 241 15.77 15.51 -19.79
CA THR A 241 15.91 14.54 -18.69
C THR A 241 14.72 14.53 -17.73
N ASP A 242 14.11 15.68 -17.48
CA ASP A 242 12.91 15.79 -16.65
C ASP A 242 11.70 15.15 -17.33
N LEU A 243 11.60 15.34 -18.64
CA LEU A 243 10.55 14.78 -19.48
C LEU A 243 10.66 13.25 -19.60
N GLU A 244 11.87 12.71 -19.74
CA GLU A 244 12.15 11.27 -19.66
C GLU A 244 11.81 10.68 -18.30
N ARG A 245 12.19 11.37 -17.21
CA ARG A 245 11.87 10.96 -15.85
C ARG A 245 10.36 10.92 -15.63
N ALA A 246 9.64 11.96 -16.05
CA ALA A 246 8.19 12.03 -15.98
C ALA A 246 7.53 10.87 -16.72
N ARG A 247 7.95 10.60 -17.97
CA ARG A 247 7.47 9.44 -18.76
C ARG A 247 7.67 8.13 -18.03
N SER A 248 8.86 7.90 -17.48
CA SER A 248 9.18 6.68 -16.75
C SER A 248 8.29 6.51 -15.52
N LEU A 249 8.15 7.56 -14.70
CA LEU A 249 7.31 7.53 -13.50
C LEU A 249 5.83 7.29 -13.83
N LEU A 250 5.29 7.95 -14.87
CA LEU A 250 3.91 7.75 -15.31
C LEU A 250 3.67 6.33 -15.80
N ALA A 251 4.59 5.77 -16.58
CA ALA A 251 4.49 4.38 -17.04
C ALA A 251 4.53 3.38 -15.88
N VAL A 252 5.41 3.63 -14.89
CA VAL A 252 5.49 2.85 -13.66
C VAL A 252 4.18 2.93 -12.86
N GLN A 253 3.64 4.14 -12.67
CA GLN A 253 2.39 4.36 -11.96
C GLN A 253 1.22 3.64 -12.65
N ALA A 254 1.13 3.74 -13.98
CA ALA A 254 0.09 3.08 -14.76
C ALA A 254 0.15 1.55 -14.61
N ARG A 255 1.34 0.94 -14.72
CA ARG A 255 1.51 -0.50 -14.52
C ARG A 255 1.18 -0.93 -13.10
N ALA A 256 1.62 -0.15 -12.10
CA ALA A 256 1.32 -0.42 -10.71
C ALA A 256 -0.18 -0.38 -10.42
N ALA A 257 -0.90 0.60 -10.97
CA ALA A 257 -2.36 0.68 -10.85
C ALA A 257 -3.04 -0.54 -11.45
N LEU A 258 -2.65 -0.98 -12.65
CA LEU A 258 -3.21 -2.18 -13.29
C LEU A 258 -2.95 -3.45 -12.47
N ARG A 259 -1.72 -3.64 -11.96
CA ARG A 259 -1.41 -4.77 -11.07
C ARG A 259 -2.20 -4.72 -9.77
N ALA A 260 -2.41 -3.54 -9.20
CA ALA A 260 -3.21 -3.37 -8.00
C ALA A 260 -4.68 -3.77 -8.24
N ILE A 261 -5.25 -3.41 -9.40
CA ILE A 261 -6.59 -3.85 -9.81
C ILE A 261 -6.65 -5.37 -9.99
N ASP A 262 -5.65 -5.98 -10.62
CA ASP A 262 -5.62 -7.44 -10.82
C ASP A 262 -5.52 -8.18 -9.47
N LEU A 263 -4.72 -7.67 -8.54
CA LEU A 263 -4.62 -8.20 -7.18
C LEU A 263 -5.94 -8.04 -6.42
N SER A 264 -6.64 -6.93 -6.58
CA SER A 264 -7.93 -6.70 -5.94
C SER A 264 -8.97 -7.73 -6.42
N ALA A 265 -8.96 -8.08 -7.70
CA ALA A 265 -9.84 -9.10 -8.27
C ALA A 265 -9.59 -10.49 -7.67
N GLU A 266 -8.32 -10.85 -7.47
CA GLU A 266 -7.95 -12.12 -6.84
C GLU A 266 -8.32 -12.16 -5.36
N LEU A 267 -8.09 -11.06 -4.63
CA LEU A 267 -8.46 -10.93 -3.22
C LEU A 267 -9.98 -10.98 -3.04
N LYS A 268 -10.75 -10.35 -3.93
CA LYS A 268 -12.21 -10.45 -3.94
C LYS A 268 -12.66 -11.90 -4.00
N ARG A 269 -12.16 -12.69 -4.96
CA ARG A 269 -12.52 -14.12 -5.10
C ARG A 269 -12.16 -14.95 -3.87
N ARG A 270 -11.08 -14.61 -3.17
CA ARG A 270 -10.67 -15.28 -1.92
C ARG A 270 -11.54 -14.87 -0.74
N ALA A 271 -11.83 -13.58 -0.62
CA ALA A 271 -12.73 -13.03 0.38
C ALA A 271 -14.16 -13.58 0.23
N ASP A 272 -14.70 -13.65 -0.98
CA ASP A 272 -16.03 -14.22 -1.25
C ASP A 272 -16.10 -15.69 -0.77
N ARG A 273 -15.04 -16.48 -0.99
CA ARG A 273 -14.93 -17.86 -0.48
C ARG A 273 -14.90 -17.91 1.05
N LEU A 274 -14.11 -17.03 1.68
CA LEU A 274 -14.05 -16.94 3.14
C LEU A 274 -15.41 -16.59 3.73
N LEU A 275 -16.09 -15.59 3.16
CA LEU A 275 -17.41 -15.13 3.61
C LEU A 275 -18.49 -16.21 3.42
N ALA A 276 -18.44 -16.98 2.34
CA ALA A 276 -19.36 -18.10 2.12
C ALA A 276 -19.16 -19.25 3.14
N VAL A 277 -17.95 -19.37 3.69
CA VAL A 277 -17.60 -20.37 4.71
C VAL A 277 -17.87 -19.87 6.13
N ALA A 278 -17.83 -18.55 6.37
CA ALA A 278 -17.96 -17.94 7.70
C ALA A 278 -19.16 -18.48 8.53
N PRO A 279 -20.38 -18.66 7.99
CA PRO A 279 -21.51 -19.19 8.74
C PRO A 279 -21.34 -20.65 9.22
N LYS A 280 -20.39 -21.40 8.65
CA LYS A 280 -20.10 -22.79 9.04
C LYS A 280 -19.18 -22.88 10.25
N LEU A 281 -18.60 -21.75 10.67
CA LEU A 281 -17.67 -21.67 11.79
C LEU A 281 -18.47 -21.60 13.10
N ARG A 282 -18.36 -22.65 13.92
CA ARG A 282 -19.12 -22.74 15.19
C ARG A 282 -18.44 -22.01 16.36
N ALA A 283 -17.26 -21.43 16.15
CA ALA A 283 -16.50 -20.79 17.21
C ALA A 283 -17.03 -19.37 17.47
N LYS A 284 -17.26 -19.03 18.74
CA LYS A 284 -17.83 -17.74 19.18
C LYS A 284 -17.03 -16.51 18.70
N ALA A 285 -15.74 -16.66 18.45
CA ALA A 285 -14.83 -15.60 18.00
C ALA A 285 -14.38 -15.77 16.53
N ALA A 286 -15.10 -16.59 15.75
CA ALA A 286 -14.77 -16.81 14.34
C ALA A 286 -14.93 -15.53 13.51
N ASP A 287 -15.96 -14.72 13.76
CA ASP A 287 -16.20 -13.48 13.03
C ASP A 287 -15.03 -12.50 13.17
N ALA A 288 -14.46 -12.38 14.37
CA ALA A 288 -13.28 -11.53 14.61
C ALA A 288 -12.05 -12.01 13.84
N VAL A 289 -11.88 -13.33 13.66
CA VAL A 289 -10.79 -13.89 12.83
C VAL A 289 -11.06 -13.63 11.35
N VAL A 290 -12.31 -13.76 10.90
CA VAL A 290 -12.72 -13.44 9.52
C VAL A 290 -12.47 -11.97 9.21
N ASP A 291 -12.91 -11.06 10.08
CA ASP A 291 -12.69 -9.61 9.90
C ASP A 291 -11.20 -9.28 9.85
N LYS A 292 -10.39 -9.94 10.68
CA LYS A 292 -8.94 -9.75 10.65
C LYS A 292 -8.31 -10.29 9.36
N LEU A 293 -8.77 -11.42 8.82
CA LEU A 293 -8.29 -11.96 7.53
C LEU A 293 -8.65 -11.04 6.35
N LEU A 294 -9.72 -10.25 6.49
CA LEU A 294 -10.13 -9.26 5.49
C LEU A 294 -9.39 -7.92 5.67
N ALA A 295 -8.88 -7.63 6.87
CA ALA A 295 -8.16 -6.41 7.19
C ALA A 295 -6.63 -6.51 7.00
N ASP A 296 -6.04 -7.68 7.28
CA ASP A 296 -4.60 -7.90 7.28
C ASP A 296 -4.13 -8.85 6.17
N ASP A 297 -2.87 -8.71 5.77
CA ASP A 297 -2.20 -9.57 4.79
C ASP A 297 -2.14 -11.04 5.20
N ALA A 298 -1.88 -11.26 6.49
CA ALA A 298 -1.69 -12.56 7.11
C ALA A 298 -1.84 -12.46 8.64
N ILE A 299 -2.13 -13.59 9.28
CA ILE A 299 -2.35 -13.74 10.72
C ILE A 299 -1.54 -14.94 11.23
N ILE A 300 -0.98 -14.82 12.44
CA ILE A 300 -0.34 -15.94 13.12
C ILE A 300 -1.32 -16.69 14.03
N ALA A 301 -1.25 -18.02 14.04
CA ALA A 301 -2.15 -18.86 14.86
C ALA A 301 -1.86 -18.87 16.37
N SER A 302 -1.02 -17.96 16.87
CA SER A 302 -0.81 -17.67 18.29
C SER A 302 -1.20 -16.23 18.66
N GLU A 303 -1.84 -15.52 17.73
CA GLU A 303 -2.28 -14.16 18.00
C GLU A 303 -3.46 -14.14 18.96
N LYS A 304 -3.46 -13.18 19.87
CA LYS A 304 -4.57 -12.98 20.81
C LYS A 304 -5.75 -12.33 20.09
N VAL A 305 -6.58 -13.15 19.45
CA VAL A 305 -7.79 -12.68 18.76
C VAL A 305 -9.02 -12.95 19.64
N ALA A 306 -9.68 -11.87 20.07
CA ALA A 306 -10.97 -11.91 20.79
C ALA A 306 -11.04 -12.93 21.95
N GLY A 307 -9.95 -13.08 22.71
CA GLY A 307 -9.86 -13.99 23.86
C GLY A 307 -9.82 -15.48 23.51
N MET A 308 -9.63 -15.84 22.24
CA MET A 308 -9.49 -17.23 21.80
C MET A 308 -8.17 -17.82 22.28
N SER A 309 -8.18 -19.09 22.71
CA SER A 309 -6.94 -19.80 23.02
C SER A 309 -6.19 -20.19 21.75
N ASP A 310 -4.86 -20.30 21.83
CA ASP A 310 -4.00 -20.75 20.73
C ASP A 310 -4.49 -22.07 20.11
N ARG A 311 -4.95 -23.01 20.94
CA ARG A 311 -5.50 -24.29 20.46
C ARG A 311 -6.81 -24.10 19.69
N GLY A 312 -7.68 -23.20 20.13
CA GLY A 312 -8.92 -22.86 19.44
C GLY A 312 -8.64 -22.19 18.08
N LEU A 313 -7.70 -21.25 18.07
CA LEU A 313 -7.30 -20.52 16.86
C LEU A 313 -6.67 -21.45 15.81
N ARG A 314 -5.77 -22.35 16.22
CA ARG A 314 -5.19 -23.37 15.34
C ARG A 314 -6.25 -24.27 14.71
N ARG A 315 -7.19 -24.79 15.51
CA ARG A 315 -8.30 -25.63 15.01
C ARG A 315 -9.21 -24.88 14.04
N LEU A 316 -9.45 -23.60 14.29
CA LEU A 316 -10.23 -22.76 13.38
C LEU A 316 -9.51 -22.60 12.03
N PHE A 317 -8.20 -22.32 12.04
CA PHE A 317 -7.41 -22.23 10.83
C PHE A 317 -7.32 -23.57 10.09
N ASP A 318 -7.11 -24.69 10.78
CA ASP A 318 -7.13 -26.02 10.17
C ASP A 318 -8.47 -26.26 9.43
N ARG A 319 -9.59 -25.87 10.05
CA ARG A 319 -10.92 -25.97 9.43
C ARG A 319 -11.08 -25.02 8.23
N LEU A 320 -10.57 -23.81 8.31
CA LEU A 320 -10.62 -22.85 7.18
C LEU A 320 -9.77 -23.32 5.99
N VAL A 321 -8.63 -23.95 6.25
CA VAL A 321 -7.78 -24.57 5.21
C VAL A 321 -8.50 -25.77 4.59
N GLU A 322 -9.09 -26.65 5.39
CA GLU A 322 -9.87 -27.81 4.91
C GLU A 322 -11.05 -27.36 4.02
N LEU A 323 -11.67 -26.23 4.34
CA LEU A 323 -12.76 -25.64 3.56
C LEU A 323 -12.28 -24.79 2.37
N GLY A 324 -10.97 -24.68 2.15
CA GLY A 324 -10.38 -23.93 1.03
C GLY A 324 -10.55 -22.41 1.12
N ALA A 325 -10.82 -21.87 2.32
CA ALA A 325 -11.07 -20.45 2.56
C ALA A 325 -9.80 -19.64 2.83
N VAL A 326 -8.76 -20.27 3.37
CA VAL A 326 -7.46 -19.65 3.68
C VAL A 326 -6.31 -20.58 3.29
N ARG A 327 -5.11 -20.03 3.19
CA ARG A 327 -3.88 -20.77 2.93
C ARG A 327 -2.91 -20.63 4.09
N GLU A 328 -2.17 -21.69 4.35
CA GLU A 328 -0.98 -21.65 5.21
C GLU A 328 0.19 -21.11 4.36
N LEU A 329 0.91 -20.11 4.87
CA LEU A 329 1.90 -19.32 4.12
C LEU A 329 3.35 -19.58 4.55
N SER A 330 3.57 -20.24 5.70
CA SER A 330 4.89 -20.36 6.32
C SER A 330 5.57 -21.71 6.06
N GLY A 331 4.85 -22.76 5.69
CA GLY A 331 5.40 -24.07 5.35
C GLY A 331 6.03 -24.82 6.53
N ARG A 332 5.75 -24.43 7.78
CA ARG A 332 6.40 -24.96 8.99
C ARG A 332 5.43 -25.59 10.01
N PRO A 333 5.90 -26.48 10.90
CA PRO A 333 5.04 -27.15 11.87
C PRO A 333 4.59 -26.24 13.04
N THR A 334 5.37 -25.21 13.37
CA THR A 334 5.09 -24.26 14.46
C THR A 334 5.02 -22.82 13.95
N PHE A 335 4.39 -21.91 14.71
CA PHE A 335 4.25 -20.50 14.33
C PHE A 335 3.67 -20.30 12.92
N ARG A 336 2.64 -21.09 12.59
CA ARG A 336 2.01 -21.06 11.27
C ARG A 336 1.34 -19.73 11.00
N ILE A 337 1.55 -19.22 9.80
CA ILE A 337 0.96 -17.99 9.28
C ILE A 337 -0.11 -18.36 8.27
N TYR A 338 -1.26 -17.70 8.35
CA TYR A 338 -2.41 -17.93 7.48
C TYR A 338 -2.83 -16.63 6.81
N GLY A 339 -3.32 -16.71 5.57
CA GLY A 339 -3.86 -15.57 4.85
C GLY A 339 -4.79 -16.00 3.73
N LEU A 340 -5.39 -15.01 3.06
CA LEU A 340 -6.20 -15.21 1.86
C LEU A 340 -5.34 -15.66 0.67
#